data_AF-A0A0J7I7H5-F1
#
_entry.id   AF-A0A0J7I7H5-F1
#
_cell.length_a   1.000
_cell.length_b   1.000
_cell.length_c   1.000
_cell.angle_alpha   90.00
_cell.angle_beta   90.00
_cell.angle_gamma   90.00
#
_symmetry.space_group_name_H-M   'P 1'
#
loop_
_entity.id
_entity.type
_entity.pdbx_description
1 polymer ?
#
loop_
_entity_poly.entity_id
_entity_poly.type
_entity_poly.pdbx_seq_one_letter_code
_entity_poly.pdbx_strand_id
1 'polypeptide(L)'
;MKNLTKNYLLLLLTFFILGKVDAQNSRTSTNDTVKLKSSVPFDSNAAKLSLDEGNSTIKGRISLTLPPADGAKTFYGSNLKVYLMPVTPYLLDFLELRKQEDPKRLKFAYLSPQAWKYRLEAMSNGAGEFAFYHMKPGKYYLEVYFPWQYSGYDNQYVGSEGNTDYYEKQYFKNNYDQMLSKMVEIKKDGSTEKVKLHKFVVGRR
;
A
#
# COMPACT_ATOMS: atom_id res chain seq x y z
N MET A 1 26.77 -59.37 -71.10
CA MET A 1 25.38 -59.86 -71.13
C MET A 1 24.48 -58.81 -70.52
N LYS A 2 23.33 -58.58 -71.17
CA LYS A 2 22.39 -57.47 -70.98
C LYS A 2 21.69 -57.47 -69.60
N ASN A 3 21.36 -56.27 -69.09
CA ASN A 3 19.97 -55.79 -68.83
C ASN A 3 20.03 -54.51 -67.94
N LEU A 4 19.54 -53.36 -68.42
CA LEU A 4 18.18 -52.81 -68.21
C LEU A 4 17.88 -52.56 -66.71
N THR A 5 17.35 -51.43 -66.21
CA THR A 5 16.95 -50.10 -66.72
C THR A 5 16.44 -49.29 -65.50
N LYS A 6 16.41 -47.96 -65.64
CA LYS A 6 15.50 -46.98 -65.00
C LYS A 6 15.70 -46.58 -63.52
N ASN A 7 16.10 -45.32 -63.37
CA ASN A 7 15.49 -44.25 -62.55
C ASN A 7 14.51 -44.68 -61.45
N TYR A 8 14.81 -44.29 -60.21
CA TYR A 8 13.96 -43.36 -59.43
C TYR A 8 14.84 -42.71 -58.35
N LEU A 9 15.08 -41.41 -58.50
CA LEU A 9 15.62 -40.53 -57.46
C LEU A 9 14.49 -40.31 -56.44
N LEU A 10 14.45 -41.14 -55.39
CA LEU A 10 13.52 -40.94 -54.28
C LEU A 10 14.19 -40.02 -53.25
N LEU A 11 13.88 -38.73 -53.36
CA LEU A 11 14.31 -37.68 -52.45
C LEU A 11 13.45 -37.77 -51.18
N LEU A 12 13.93 -38.49 -50.17
CA LEU A 12 13.28 -38.60 -48.86
C LEU A 12 13.58 -37.34 -48.03
N LEU A 13 12.84 -36.27 -48.33
CA LEU A 13 12.75 -35.05 -47.54
C LEU A 13 12.03 -35.38 -46.22
N THR A 14 12.79 -35.76 -45.20
CA THR A 14 12.30 -35.83 -43.83
C THR A 14 12.18 -34.40 -43.30
N PHE A 15 11.00 -33.80 -43.48
CA PHE A 15 10.61 -32.62 -42.72
C PHE A 15 10.48 -33.04 -41.24
N PHE A 16 11.55 -32.86 -40.47
CA PHE A 16 11.43 -32.71 -39.02
C PHE A 16 10.70 -31.39 -38.78
N ILE A 17 9.37 -31.46 -38.70
CA ILE A 17 8.58 -30.39 -38.10
C ILE A 17 8.95 -30.40 -36.62
N LEU A 18 9.91 -29.54 -36.23
CA LEU A 18 10.02 -29.09 -34.85
C LEU A 18 8.70 -28.39 -34.55
N GLY A 19 7.75 -29.14 -33.98
CA GLY A 19 6.63 -28.54 -33.29
C GLY A 19 7.23 -27.60 -32.25
N LYS A 20 7.08 -26.30 -32.45
CA LYS A 20 7.22 -25.36 -31.33
C LYS A 20 6.18 -25.81 -30.33
N VAL A 21 6.63 -26.43 -29.25
CA VAL A 21 5.87 -26.41 -28.00
C VAL A 21 5.93 -24.95 -27.57
N ASP A 22 5.06 -24.13 -28.13
CA ASP A 22 4.64 -22.93 -27.43
C ASP A 22 3.94 -23.47 -26.20
N ALA A 23 4.70 -23.56 -25.10
CA ALA A 23 4.14 -23.67 -23.78
C ALA A 23 3.25 -22.44 -23.61
N GLN A 24 2.00 -22.54 -24.05
CA GLN A 24 0.94 -21.69 -23.59
C GLN A 24 0.82 -21.99 -22.11
N ASN A 25 1.64 -21.31 -21.32
CA ASN A 25 1.31 -20.93 -19.96
C ASN A 25 0.05 -20.07 -20.09
N SER A 26 -1.10 -20.71 -20.26
CA SER A 26 -2.36 -20.14 -19.87
C SER A 26 -2.29 -20.02 -18.35
N ARG A 27 -1.64 -18.95 -17.90
CA ARG A 27 -1.96 -18.36 -16.61
C ARG A 27 -3.41 -17.91 -16.75
N THR A 28 -4.33 -18.83 -16.53
CA THR A 28 -5.66 -18.49 -16.06
C THR A 28 -5.41 -17.53 -14.90
N SER A 29 -5.74 -16.26 -15.11
CA SER A 29 -5.73 -15.23 -14.09
C SER A 29 -6.79 -15.57 -13.04
N THR A 30 -6.57 -16.61 -12.26
CA THR A 30 -7.18 -16.71 -10.94
C THR A 30 -6.62 -15.53 -10.17
N ASN A 31 -7.51 -14.70 -9.65
CA ASN A 31 -7.13 -13.60 -8.80
C ASN A 31 -6.65 -14.22 -7.48
N ASP A 32 -5.36 -14.58 -7.41
CA ASP A 32 -4.72 -15.24 -6.27
C ASP A 32 -4.71 -14.37 -5.00
N THR A 33 -5.27 -13.17 -5.10
CA THR A 33 -5.47 -12.23 -4.00
C THR A 33 -6.54 -12.74 -3.03
N VAL A 34 -6.13 -13.06 -1.81
CA VAL A 34 -7.05 -13.40 -0.73
C VAL A 34 -7.61 -12.11 -0.12
N LYS A 35 -8.91 -11.89 -0.29
CA LYS A 35 -9.62 -10.74 0.30
C LYS A 35 -10.21 -11.12 1.65
N LEU A 36 -9.66 -10.58 2.73
CA LEU A 36 -10.26 -10.68 4.06
C LEU A 36 -11.46 -9.74 4.13
N LYS A 37 -12.66 -10.31 4.23
CA LYS A 37 -13.91 -9.55 4.27
C LYS A 37 -14.45 -9.51 5.70
N SER A 38 -14.99 -8.35 6.07
CA SER A 38 -15.68 -8.19 7.35
C SER A 38 -16.85 -9.18 7.47
N SER A 39 -17.00 -9.75 8.66
CA SER A 39 -18.14 -10.59 9.04
C SER A 39 -19.36 -9.75 9.45
N VAL A 40 -19.13 -8.48 9.78
CA VAL A 40 -20.14 -7.51 10.18
C VAL A 40 -20.70 -6.85 8.90
N PRO A 41 -22.03 -6.70 8.74
CA PRO A 41 -22.58 -5.94 7.63
C PRO A 41 -22.34 -4.43 7.82
N PHE A 42 -22.18 -3.71 6.71
CA PHE A 42 -22.02 -2.27 6.75
C PHE A 42 -23.39 -1.57 6.96
N ASP A 43 -23.52 -0.81 8.04
CA ASP A 43 -24.68 0.03 8.31
C ASP A 43 -24.44 1.46 7.78
N SER A 44 -25.01 1.75 6.62
CA SER A 44 -24.91 3.07 5.98
C SER A 44 -25.66 4.17 6.72
N ASN A 45 -26.74 3.84 7.44
CA ASN A 45 -27.55 4.82 8.16
C ASN A 45 -26.80 5.31 9.40
N ALA A 46 -26.21 4.38 10.17
CA ALA A 46 -25.36 4.72 11.29
C ALA A 46 -24.13 5.54 10.87
N ALA A 47 -23.49 5.17 9.75
CA ALA A 47 -22.36 5.91 9.20
C ALA A 47 -22.77 7.33 8.77
N LYS A 48 -23.90 7.48 8.08
CA LYS A 48 -24.44 8.79 7.68
C LYS A 48 -24.71 9.67 8.90
N LEU A 49 -25.46 9.15 9.88
CA LEU A 49 -25.84 9.89 11.09
C LEU A 49 -24.63 10.39 11.90
N SER A 50 -23.53 9.63 11.87
CA SER A 50 -22.27 9.98 12.53
C SER A 50 -21.48 11.08 11.81
N LEU A 51 -21.74 11.27 10.51
CA LEU A 51 -21.11 12.27 9.65
C LEU A 51 -22.02 13.48 9.37
N ASP A 52 -23.25 13.50 9.88
CA ASP A 52 -24.11 14.67 9.84
C ASP A 52 -23.44 15.87 10.53
N GLU A 53 -23.89 17.07 10.16
CA GLU A 53 -23.35 18.32 10.70
C GLU A 53 -23.54 18.41 12.23
N GLY A 54 -22.49 18.88 12.90
CA GLY A 54 -22.47 19.24 14.32
C GLY A 54 -21.72 20.54 14.53
N ASN A 55 -21.37 20.85 15.79
CA ASN A 55 -20.71 22.12 16.14
C ASN A 55 -19.23 21.96 16.52
N SER A 56 -18.69 20.75 16.46
CA SER A 56 -17.34 20.46 16.93
C SER A 56 -16.31 20.54 15.81
N THR A 57 -15.03 20.59 16.16
CA THR A 57 -13.91 20.64 15.22
C THR A 57 -12.83 19.65 15.63
N ILE A 58 -12.25 18.94 14.65
CA ILE A 58 -11.01 18.17 14.85
C ILE A 58 -9.89 18.94 14.16
N LYS A 59 -8.84 19.33 14.91
CA LYS A 59 -7.62 19.93 14.37
C LYS A 59 -6.46 18.99 14.57
N GLY A 60 -5.67 18.76 13.53
CA GLY A 60 -4.55 17.85 13.61
C GLY A 60 -3.28 18.33 12.94
N ARG A 61 -2.18 17.64 13.25
CA ARG A 61 -0.90 17.80 12.56
C ARG A 61 -0.30 16.45 12.20
N ILE A 62 0.22 16.35 10.98
CA ILE A 62 0.85 15.17 10.39
C ILE A 62 2.36 15.32 10.44
N SER A 63 3.05 14.31 10.96
CA SER A 63 4.51 14.29 10.95
C SER A 63 5.06 12.88 10.87
N LEU A 64 6.23 12.74 10.26
CA LEU A 64 6.99 11.49 10.20
C LEU A 64 8.40 11.78 10.70
N THR A 65 8.89 10.99 11.64
CA THR A 65 10.29 11.07 12.06
C THR A 65 11.06 9.90 11.49
N LEU A 66 12.12 10.22 10.76
CA LEU A 66 13.05 9.26 10.20
C LEU A 66 14.37 9.34 11.00
N PRO A 67 15.00 8.21 11.33
CA PRO A 67 16.38 8.16 11.81
C PRO A 67 17.32 8.15 10.59
N PRO A 68 17.95 9.27 10.20
CA PRO A 68 19.14 9.21 9.36
C PRO A 68 20.32 8.68 10.17
N ALA A 69 21.44 8.46 9.48
CA ALA A 69 22.73 8.13 10.09
C ALA A 69 23.17 9.15 11.16
N ASP A 70 22.79 10.43 11.00
CA ASP A 70 23.27 11.56 11.83
C ASP A 70 22.22 12.16 12.81
N GLY A 71 21.16 11.41 13.14
CA GLY A 71 20.20 11.80 14.19
C GLY A 71 18.78 12.14 13.70
N ALA A 72 17.76 11.76 14.49
CA ALA A 72 16.36 11.74 14.07
C ALA A 72 15.84 13.10 13.55
N LYS A 73 15.31 13.12 12.32
CA LYS A 73 14.71 14.30 11.69
C LYS A 73 13.21 14.11 11.49
N THR A 74 12.45 15.17 11.81
CA THR A 74 10.99 15.18 11.65
C THR A 74 10.59 15.95 10.39
N PHE A 75 9.70 15.35 9.61
CA PHE A 75 9.14 15.89 8.38
C PHE A 75 7.64 16.12 8.59
N TYR A 76 7.13 17.27 8.17
CA TYR A 76 5.71 17.57 8.21
C TYR A 76 5.03 17.17 6.90
N GLY A 77 3.84 16.59 7.00
CA GLY A 77 3.12 16.06 5.84
C GLY A 77 2.37 17.15 5.10
N SER A 78 3.02 17.82 4.16
CA SER A 78 2.41 18.89 3.34
C SER A 78 1.57 18.33 2.20
N ASN A 79 0.43 18.96 1.92
CA ASN A 79 -0.47 18.61 0.81
C ASN A 79 -0.90 17.13 0.81
N LEU A 80 -1.11 16.56 1.99
CA LEU A 80 -1.57 15.20 2.17
C LEU A 80 -3.06 15.17 2.42
N LYS A 81 -3.73 14.18 1.81
CA LYS A 81 -5.15 13.94 2.01
C LYS A 81 -5.35 13.10 3.27
N VAL A 82 -6.02 13.67 4.26
CA VAL A 82 -6.46 12.99 5.47
C VAL A 82 -7.88 12.50 5.25
N TYR A 83 -8.08 11.22 5.50
CA TYR A 83 -9.38 10.57 5.48
C TYR A 83 -9.92 10.45 6.90
N LEU A 84 -11.18 10.80 7.10
CA LEU A 84 -11.91 10.61 8.34
C LEU A 84 -13.08 9.68 8.08
N MET A 85 -13.19 8.61 8.85
CA MET A 85 -14.31 7.66 8.81
C MET A 85 -14.97 7.56 10.19
N PRO A 86 -16.30 7.41 10.27
CA PRO A 86 -16.98 7.16 11.53
C PRO A 86 -16.60 5.76 12.04
N VAL A 87 -16.36 5.63 13.35
CA VAL A 87 -16.02 4.34 13.97
C VAL A 87 -17.28 3.50 14.14
N THR A 88 -17.63 2.76 13.10
CA THR A 88 -18.72 1.77 13.10
C THR A 88 -18.21 0.37 13.49
N PRO A 89 -19.09 -0.55 13.91
CA PRO A 89 -18.71 -1.95 14.12
C PRO A 89 -18.05 -2.59 12.90
N TYR A 90 -18.54 -2.27 11.69
CA TYR A 90 -17.93 -2.68 10.43
C TYR A 90 -16.48 -2.20 10.29
N LEU A 91 -16.24 -0.91 10.58
CA LEU A 91 -14.89 -0.35 10.48
C LEU A 91 -13.96 -1.07 11.45
N LEU A 92 -14.37 -1.28 12.70
CA LEU A 92 -13.57 -1.97 13.71
C LEU A 92 -13.15 -3.38 13.26
N ASP A 93 -14.10 -4.16 12.75
CA ASP A 93 -13.82 -5.50 12.22
C ASP A 93 -12.84 -5.43 11.03
N PHE A 94 -13.02 -4.47 10.11
CA PHE A 94 -12.05 -4.22 9.04
C PHE A 94 -10.65 -3.86 9.56
N LEU A 95 -10.51 -3.05 10.62
CA LEU A 95 -9.21 -2.71 11.19
C LEU A 95 -8.51 -3.95 11.78
N GLU A 96 -9.26 -4.87 12.38
CA GLU A 96 -8.71 -6.14 12.88
C GLU A 96 -8.24 -7.05 11.74
N LEU A 97 -9.03 -7.16 10.65
CA LEU A 97 -8.62 -7.90 9.46
C LEU A 97 -7.35 -7.30 8.83
N ARG A 98 -7.21 -5.97 8.84
CA ARG A 98 -6.05 -5.29 8.27
C ARG A 98 -4.75 -5.59 9.02
N LYS A 99 -4.81 -5.96 10.29
CA LYS A 99 -3.61 -6.43 11.03
C LYS A 99 -3.12 -7.80 10.53
N GLN A 100 -3.97 -8.54 9.82
CA GLN A 100 -3.67 -9.88 9.30
C GLN A 100 -3.23 -9.87 7.84
N GLU A 101 -3.00 -8.69 7.26
CA GLU A 101 -2.50 -8.55 5.90
C GLU A 101 -1.12 -9.17 5.75
N ASP A 102 -0.93 -9.86 4.63
CA ASP A 102 0.33 -10.45 4.25
C ASP A 102 0.55 -10.16 2.76
N PRO A 103 1.21 -9.03 2.43
CA PRO A 103 1.47 -8.65 1.05
C PRO A 103 2.30 -9.71 0.30
N LYS A 104 3.13 -10.51 0.99
CA LYS A 104 3.91 -11.59 0.36
C LYS A 104 3.02 -12.76 -0.08
N ARG A 105 1.90 -12.96 0.62
CA ARG A 105 0.88 -13.98 0.29
C ARG A 105 -0.37 -13.40 -0.37
N LEU A 106 -0.28 -12.16 -0.88
CA LEU A 106 -1.38 -11.47 -1.54
C LEU A 106 -2.67 -11.43 -0.70
N LYS A 107 -2.55 -11.36 0.63
CA LYS A 107 -3.66 -11.36 1.57
C LYS A 107 -3.94 -9.94 2.06
N PHE A 108 -5.08 -9.37 1.71
CA PHE A 108 -5.42 -7.97 1.99
C PHE A 108 -6.81 -7.83 2.64
N ALA A 109 -6.96 -6.88 3.56
CA ALA A 109 -8.24 -6.51 4.10
C ALA A 109 -9.05 -5.75 3.06
N TYR A 110 -10.30 -6.15 2.88
CA TYR A 110 -11.19 -5.58 1.89
C TYR A 110 -12.19 -4.64 2.57
N LEU A 111 -11.97 -3.33 2.38
CA LEU A 111 -12.95 -2.32 2.73
C LEU A 111 -14.01 -2.26 1.62
N SER A 112 -15.29 -2.38 1.98
CA SER A 112 -16.36 -2.30 1.00
C SER A 112 -16.40 -0.90 0.34
N PRO A 113 -16.70 -0.82 -0.96
CA PRO A 113 -16.91 0.47 -1.64
C PRO A 113 -18.02 1.30 -1.00
N GLN A 114 -19.02 0.64 -0.39
CA GLN A 114 -20.07 1.32 0.34
C GLN A 114 -19.52 2.01 1.58
N ALA A 115 -18.71 1.33 2.40
CA ALA A 115 -18.05 1.93 3.55
C ALA A 115 -17.12 3.09 3.14
N TRP A 116 -16.35 2.91 2.06
CA TRP A 116 -15.43 3.93 1.56
C TRP A 116 -16.14 5.24 1.17
N LYS A 117 -17.40 5.19 0.72
CA LYS A 117 -18.19 6.40 0.40
C LYS A 117 -18.47 7.27 1.63
N TYR A 118 -18.54 6.69 2.83
CA TYR A 118 -18.80 7.42 4.07
C TYR A 118 -17.49 7.84 4.73
N ARG A 119 -16.75 8.71 4.03
CA ARG A 119 -15.54 9.35 4.53
C ARG A 119 -15.61 10.85 4.28
N LEU A 120 -14.98 11.62 5.15
CA LEU A 120 -14.64 13.01 4.89
C LEU A 120 -13.18 13.11 4.49
N GLU A 121 -12.85 14.13 3.71
CA GLU A 121 -11.49 14.39 3.25
C GLU A 121 -11.07 15.81 3.67
N ALA A 122 -9.84 15.95 4.16
CA ALA A 122 -9.22 17.25 4.41
C ALA A 122 -7.78 17.24 3.86
N MET A 123 -7.34 18.36 3.31
CA MET A 123 -5.96 18.52 2.85
C MET A 123 -5.12 19.20 3.93
N SER A 124 -3.92 18.70 4.17
CA SER A 124 -2.98 19.34 5.07
C SER A 124 -2.21 20.51 4.42
N ASN A 125 -1.89 21.53 5.22
CA ASN A 125 -1.07 22.66 4.79
C ASN A 125 0.43 22.35 4.85
N GLY A 126 1.29 23.33 4.52
CA GLY A 126 2.76 23.20 4.54
C GLY A 126 3.36 22.81 5.90
N ALA A 127 2.67 23.13 7.00
CA ALA A 127 3.06 22.73 8.36
C ALA A 127 2.49 21.37 8.78
N GLY A 128 1.86 20.65 7.84
CA GLY A 128 1.18 19.38 8.06
C GLY A 128 -0.12 19.49 8.85
N GLU A 129 -0.69 20.67 8.99
CA GLU A 129 -1.91 20.90 9.76
C GLU A 129 -3.15 20.68 8.91
N PHE A 130 -4.19 20.08 9.50
CA PHE A 130 -5.48 19.83 8.87
C PHE A 130 -6.62 20.08 9.85
N ALA A 131 -7.82 20.27 9.34
CA ALA A 131 -9.01 20.40 10.17
C ALA A 131 -10.24 19.78 9.51
N PHE A 132 -11.10 19.18 10.33
CA PHE A 132 -12.47 18.81 10.00
C PHE A 132 -13.41 19.66 10.85
N TYR A 133 -14.25 20.45 10.19
CA TYR A 133 -15.22 21.34 10.82
C TYR A 133 -16.61 20.68 10.84
N HIS A 134 -17.50 21.21 11.67
CA HIS A 134 -18.90 20.79 11.76
C HIS A 134 -19.08 19.31 12.12
N MET A 135 -18.24 18.81 13.03
CA MET A 135 -18.27 17.43 13.49
C MET A 135 -19.29 17.26 14.61
N LYS A 136 -20.02 16.14 14.62
CA LYS A 136 -20.84 15.74 15.77
C LYS A 136 -19.98 15.08 16.86
N PRO A 137 -20.51 15.02 18.10
CA PRO A 137 -19.98 14.11 19.11
C PRO A 137 -20.00 12.67 18.59
N GLY A 138 -18.90 11.95 18.78
CA GLY A 138 -18.71 10.62 18.21
C GLY A 138 -17.26 10.19 18.14
N LYS A 139 -17.06 8.93 17.73
CA LYS A 139 -15.74 8.34 17.50
C LYS A 139 -15.42 8.33 16.01
N TYR A 140 -14.23 8.81 15.69
CA TYR A 140 -13.75 8.92 14.32
C TYR A 140 -12.38 8.28 14.19
N TYR A 141 -12.13 7.66 13.04
CA TYR A 141 -10.85 7.10 12.68
C TYR A 141 -10.25 7.96 11.57
N LEU A 142 -9.04 8.44 11.82
CA LEU A 142 -8.26 9.27 10.90
C LEU A 142 -7.17 8.41 10.26
N GLU A 143 -6.97 8.60 8.97
CA GLU A 143 -5.91 7.94 8.21
C GLU A 143 -5.30 8.88 7.18
N VAL A 144 -3.98 8.80 7.03
CA VAL A 144 -3.24 9.47 5.96
C VAL A 144 -2.08 8.61 5.51
N TYR A 145 -1.80 8.67 4.22
CA TYR A 145 -0.66 8.04 3.57
C TYR A 145 0.45 9.09 3.43
N PHE A 146 1.57 8.85 4.10
CA PHE A 146 2.73 9.73 4.09
C PHE A 146 3.80 9.17 3.15
N PRO A 147 3.93 9.71 1.92
CA PRO A 147 4.99 9.30 1.03
C PRO A 147 6.34 9.80 1.57
N TRP A 148 7.33 8.92 1.61
CA TRP A 148 8.69 9.28 1.99
C TRP A 148 9.70 8.48 1.18
N GLN A 149 10.89 9.02 1.06
CA GLN A 149 11.97 8.44 0.28
C GLN A 149 13.16 8.13 1.19
N TYR A 150 13.76 6.97 1.00
CA TYR A 150 15.06 6.62 1.54
C TYR A 150 16.03 6.43 0.38
N SER A 151 17.22 7.01 0.49
CA SER A 151 18.28 6.82 -0.48
C SER A 151 19.60 6.68 0.23
N GLY A 152 20.50 5.89 -0.36
CA GLY A 152 21.81 5.62 0.21
C GLY A 152 22.72 4.96 -0.82
N TYR A 153 23.82 4.44 -0.33
CA TYR A 153 24.77 3.67 -1.12
C TYR A 153 24.93 2.30 -0.49
N ASP A 154 25.07 1.28 -1.33
CA ASP A 154 25.40 -0.07 -0.92
C ASP A 154 26.66 -0.53 -1.65
N ASN A 155 27.49 -1.34 -0.99
CA ASN A 155 28.70 -1.90 -1.58
C ASN A 155 28.32 -3.18 -2.32
N GLN A 156 28.28 -3.12 -3.65
CA GLN A 156 27.99 -4.28 -4.48
C GLN A 156 29.30 -4.95 -4.87
N TYR A 157 29.39 -6.26 -4.64
CA TYR A 157 30.56 -7.05 -5.02
C TYR A 157 30.69 -7.07 -6.55
N VAL A 158 31.87 -6.70 -7.07
CA VAL A 158 32.13 -6.61 -8.51
C VAL A 158 33.17 -7.60 -9.02
N GLY A 159 33.86 -8.32 -8.12
CA GLY A 159 34.83 -9.35 -8.49
C GLY A 159 35.94 -9.49 -7.44
N SER A 160 36.87 -10.40 -7.69
CA SER A 160 38.03 -10.63 -6.84
C SER A 160 39.29 -10.87 -7.67
N GLU A 161 40.44 -10.49 -7.12
CA GLU A 161 41.77 -10.77 -7.68
C GLU A 161 42.65 -11.35 -6.57
N GLY A 162 43.08 -12.61 -6.76
CA GLY A 162 43.75 -13.36 -5.71
C GLY A 162 42.85 -13.52 -4.47
N ASN A 163 43.32 -13.03 -3.32
CA ASN A 163 42.60 -13.06 -2.04
C ASN A 163 41.90 -11.72 -1.70
N THR A 164 41.75 -10.81 -2.67
CA THR A 164 41.12 -9.50 -2.45
C THR A 164 39.79 -9.41 -3.16
N ASP A 165 38.74 -9.07 -2.41
CA ASP A 165 37.41 -8.79 -2.95
C ASP A 165 37.25 -7.29 -3.26
N TYR A 166 36.68 -6.98 -4.42
CA TYR A 166 36.39 -5.62 -4.86
C TYR A 166 34.90 -5.33 -4.79
N TYR A 167 34.59 -4.12 -4.34
CA TYR A 167 33.23 -3.62 -4.21
C TYR A 167 33.10 -2.26 -4.89
N GLU A 168 31.96 -2.02 -5.52
CA GLU A 168 31.59 -0.72 -6.07
C GLU A 168 30.41 -0.14 -5.28
N LYS A 169 30.45 1.18 -5.03
CA LYS A 169 29.34 1.89 -4.39
C LYS A 169 28.20 2.08 -5.38
N GLN A 170 27.10 1.37 -5.17
CA GLN A 170 25.88 1.52 -5.96
C GLN A 170 24.87 2.39 -5.21
N TYR A 171 24.37 3.42 -5.88
CA TYR A 171 23.31 4.28 -5.33
C TYR A 171 21.96 3.56 -5.41
N PHE A 172 21.19 3.61 -4.32
CA PHE A 172 19.82 3.15 -4.30
C PHE A 172 18.86 4.23 -3.82
N LYS A 173 17.61 4.12 -4.28
CA LYS A 173 16.50 4.99 -3.87
C LYS A 173 15.23 4.17 -3.78
N ASN A 174 14.66 4.14 -2.59
CA ASN A 174 13.40 3.47 -2.28
C ASN A 174 12.34 4.51 -1.94
N ASN A 175 11.16 4.37 -2.54
CA ASN A 175 9.99 5.14 -2.16
C ASN A 175 9.09 4.26 -1.30
N TYR A 176 8.55 4.86 -0.25
CA TYR A 176 7.67 4.22 0.69
C TYR A 176 6.42 5.07 0.87
N ASP A 177 5.34 4.41 1.25
CA ASP A 177 4.15 5.08 1.72
C ASP A 177 3.85 4.62 3.15
N GLN A 178 3.94 5.54 4.10
CA GLN A 178 3.71 5.25 5.49
C GLN A 178 2.30 5.67 5.89
N MET A 179 1.43 4.68 6.09
CA MET A 179 0.14 4.92 6.71
C MET A 179 0.31 5.40 8.17
N LEU A 180 -0.33 6.52 8.49
CA LEU A 180 -0.47 7.09 9.83
C LEU A 180 -1.96 7.06 10.16
N SER A 181 -2.33 6.55 11.32
CA SER A 181 -3.73 6.52 11.72
C SER A 181 -3.94 6.69 13.21
N LYS A 182 -5.13 7.17 13.57
CA LYS A 182 -5.52 7.41 14.97
C LYS A 182 -7.04 7.45 15.13
N MET A 183 -7.53 6.86 16.21
CA MET A 183 -8.90 7.11 16.67
C MET A 183 -8.97 8.38 17.52
N VAL A 184 -10.01 9.17 17.31
CA VAL A 184 -10.34 10.39 18.07
C VAL A 184 -11.80 10.32 18.50
N GLU A 185 -12.10 10.87 19.67
CA GLU A 185 -13.46 10.91 20.21
C GLU A 185 -13.81 12.35 20.55
N ILE A 186 -14.91 12.85 20.00
CA ILE A 186 -15.53 14.11 20.39
C ILE A 186 -16.59 13.77 21.45
N LYS A 187 -16.33 14.15 22.70
CA LYS A 187 -17.25 13.83 23.82
C LYS A 187 -18.35 14.87 24.00
N LYS A 188 -18.07 16.13 23.70
CA LYS A 188 -18.96 17.27 23.94
C LYS A 188 -19.17 18.03 22.64
N ASP A 189 -20.41 18.40 22.35
CA ASP A 189 -20.71 19.23 21.19
C ASP A 189 -20.11 20.64 21.34
N GLY A 190 -19.72 21.26 20.23
CA GLY A 190 -19.02 22.55 20.22
C GLY A 190 -17.55 22.49 20.65
N SER A 191 -16.98 21.31 20.86
CA SER A 191 -15.58 21.17 21.31
C SER A 191 -14.59 21.19 20.16
N THR A 192 -13.32 21.50 20.46
CA THR A 192 -12.20 21.36 19.52
C THR A 192 -11.24 20.28 20.01
N GLU A 193 -11.17 19.17 19.29
CA GLU A 193 -10.27 18.07 19.60
C GLU A 193 -8.96 18.21 18.83
N LYS A 194 -7.82 18.05 19.52
CA LYS A 194 -6.48 18.13 18.94
C LYS A 194 -5.88 16.75 18.73
N VAL A 195 -5.42 16.47 17.52
CA VAL A 195 -4.84 15.16 17.16
C VAL A 195 -3.44 15.29 16.57
N LYS A 196 -2.58 14.32 16.87
CA LYS A 196 -1.26 14.18 16.23
C LYS A 196 -1.25 12.86 15.46
N LEU A 197 -1.07 12.94 14.14
CA LEU A 197 -0.79 11.80 13.28
C LEU A 197 0.73 11.74 13.11
N HIS A 198 1.37 11.00 14.00
CA HIS A 198 2.82 10.93 14.11
C HIS A 198 3.30 9.49 14.13
N LYS A 199 4.40 9.20 13.44
CA LYS A 199 5.12 7.94 13.57
C LYS A 199 6.62 8.17 13.49
N PHE A 200 7.33 7.42 14.32
CA PHE A 200 8.77 7.24 14.21
C PHE A 200 9.02 5.97 13.37
N VAL A 201 9.66 6.12 12.22
CA VAL A 201 10.02 4.97 11.38
C VAL A 201 11.34 4.43 11.89
N VAL A 202 11.35 3.26 12.52
CA VAL A 202 12.62 2.60 12.81
C VAL A 202 13.18 2.10 11.48
N GLY A 203 14.35 2.59 11.08
CA GLY A 203 15.00 2.15 9.86
C GLY A 203 15.13 0.62 9.88
N ARG A 204 14.76 -0.04 8.78
CA ARG A 204 15.23 -1.41 8.59
C ARG A 204 16.74 -1.31 8.42
N ARG A 205 17.47 -1.77 9.43
CA ARG A 205 18.86 -2.19 9.27
C ARG A 205 18.93 -3.28 8.21
#